data_AF-A0A1Q7PZC3-F1
#
_entry.id   AF-A0A1Q7PZC3-F1
#
_cell.length_a   1.000
_cell.length_b   1.000
_cell.length_c   1.000
_cell.angle_alpha   90.00
_cell.angle_beta   90.00
_cell.angle_gamma   90.00
#
_symmetry.space_group_name_H-M   'P 1'
#
loop_
_entity.id
_entity.type
_entity.pdbx_description
1 polymer ?
#
loop_
_entity_poly.entity_id
_entity_poly.type
_entity_poly.pdbx_seq_one_letter_code
_entity_poly.pdbx_strand_id
1 'polypeptide(L)'
;MAAGRGFNASRGSTIDGSQNALPQVGLDDRGGIADDQSPAIRAPDISSLSPQERADRLYNRVMLLATEGKIDSVQFFAPMALTAYQMLSPLNADQRYDMGRIGEVAGALPLAKAQADSILRENPNHLLGLILEARLATLAGDTAQLHSYERRLIAAQKGELARKRDEYARHQDDITNALQQARKSLGLKS
;
A
#
# COMPACT_ATOMS: atom_id res chain seq x y z
N MET A 1 -33.93 -41.86 17.98
CA MET A 1 -35.37 -41.56 17.95
C MET A 1 -35.54 -40.03 17.88
N ALA A 2 -36.37 -39.55 16.94
CA ALA A 2 -36.95 -38.19 16.76
C ALA A 2 -35.98 -37.00 16.46
N ALA A 3 -35.91 -36.47 15.22
CA ALA A 3 -36.81 -35.51 14.52
C ALA A 3 -36.57 -34.04 14.99
N GLY A 4 -36.36 -33.00 14.18
CA GLY A 4 -36.58 -32.73 12.74
C GLY A 4 -37.65 -31.63 12.54
N ARG A 5 -37.24 -30.38 12.25
CA ARG A 5 -37.94 -29.23 11.56
C ARG A 5 -37.61 -27.87 12.22
N GLY A 6 -37.50 -26.75 11.49
CA GLY A 6 -37.90 -26.49 10.11
C GLY A 6 -37.32 -25.19 9.55
N PHE A 7 -37.25 -25.15 8.22
CA PHE A 7 -36.94 -23.97 7.42
C PHE A 7 -38.25 -23.28 7.04
N ASN A 8 -38.34 -21.97 7.24
CA ASN A 8 -39.46 -21.17 6.75
C ASN A 8 -39.02 -20.37 5.52
N ALA A 9 -39.50 -20.82 4.36
CA ALA A 9 -39.57 -20.03 3.14
C ALA A 9 -40.92 -19.32 3.10
N SER A 10 -40.94 -18.08 2.62
CA SER A 10 -42.17 -17.45 2.13
C SER A 10 -41.88 -16.82 0.78
N ARG A 11 -42.56 -17.39 -0.23
CA ARG A 11 -42.71 -16.87 -1.60
C ARG A 11 -44.01 -16.06 -1.68
N GLY A 12 -44.06 -15.19 -2.68
CA GLY A 12 -45.25 -14.52 -3.22
C GLY A 12 -44.79 -13.20 -3.85
N SER A 13 -44.53 -13.03 -5.15
CA SER A 13 -45.21 -13.44 -6.39
C SER A 13 -46.62 -12.87 -6.56
N THR A 14 -46.72 -11.68 -7.17
CA THR A 14 -47.72 -11.28 -8.19
C THR A 14 -47.13 -10.12 -9.01
N ILE A 15 -46.73 -10.36 -10.27
CA ILE A 15 -47.46 -10.09 -11.53
C ILE A 15 -47.37 -8.62 -12.00
N ASP A 16 -46.56 -8.47 -13.06
CA ASP A 16 -46.72 -7.75 -14.33
C ASP A 16 -47.69 -6.56 -14.47
N GLY A 17 -47.20 -5.53 -15.14
CA GLY A 17 -47.92 -4.32 -15.50
C GLY A 17 -46.98 -3.29 -16.12
N SER A 18 -46.52 -3.53 -17.34
CA SER A 18 -45.87 -2.53 -18.17
C SER A 18 -46.80 -1.34 -18.44
N GLN A 19 -46.48 -0.17 -17.90
CA GLN A 19 -47.05 1.09 -18.35
C GLN A 19 -45.95 2.14 -18.50
N ASN A 20 -45.60 2.33 -19.76
CA ASN A 20 -44.85 3.46 -20.28
C ASN A 20 -45.68 4.73 -20.02
N ALA A 21 -45.28 5.52 -19.02
CA ALA A 21 -45.86 6.84 -18.79
C ALA A 21 -44.71 7.83 -18.56
N LEU A 22 -44.35 8.54 -19.63
CA LEU A 22 -43.59 9.79 -19.52
C LEU A 22 -44.50 10.85 -18.88
N PRO A 23 -44.05 11.57 -17.84
CA PRO A 23 -44.59 12.88 -17.54
C PRO A 23 -43.60 13.95 -18.00
N GLN A 24 -44.05 14.73 -18.98
CA GLN A 24 -43.47 15.99 -19.40
C GLN A 24 -43.43 16.97 -18.21
N VAL A 25 -42.25 17.52 -17.97
CA VAL A 25 -41.92 18.87 -17.46
C VAL A 25 -43.06 19.67 -16.82
N GLY A 26 -42.99 19.82 -15.50
CA GLY A 26 -43.70 20.83 -14.71
C GLY A 26 -42.72 21.48 -13.74
N LEU A 27 -42.46 22.75 -13.98
CA LEU A 27 -41.58 23.62 -13.21
C LEU A 27 -42.13 23.85 -11.79
N ASP A 28 -41.19 23.99 -10.85
CA ASP A 28 -41.26 24.70 -9.57
C ASP A 28 -41.77 23.97 -8.31
N ASP A 29 -40.88 24.04 -7.30
CA ASP A 29 -41.13 24.05 -5.86
C ASP A 29 -41.13 22.70 -5.10
N ARG A 30 -39.92 22.26 -4.70
CA ARG A 30 -39.57 21.98 -3.28
C ARG A 30 -38.13 21.50 -3.07
N GLY A 31 -37.45 22.20 -2.17
CA GLY A 31 -36.42 21.78 -1.21
C GLY A 31 -35.66 20.46 -1.37
N GLY A 32 -34.34 20.59 -1.32
CA GLY A 32 -33.49 19.74 -0.49
C GLY A 32 -33.19 18.35 -1.02
N ILE A 33 -32.25 18.27 -1.96
CA ILE A 33 -31.34 17.13 -2.05
C ILE A 33 -29.96 17.69 -1.77
N ALA A 34 -29.50 17.46 -0.54
CA ALA A 34 -28.09 17.55 -0.19
C ALA A 34 -27.36 16.62 -1.15
N ASP A 35 -26.63 17.23 -2.07
CA ASP A 35 -25.74 16.56 -3.00
C ASP A 35 -24.63 15.96 -2.13
N ASP A 36 -24.77 14.67 -1.80
CA ASP A 36 -23.73 13.87 -1.15
C ASP A 36 -22.62 13.62 -2.18
N GLN A 37 -21.93 14.70 -2.54
CA GLN A 37 -20.72 14.66 -3.34
C GLN A 37 -19.61 14.12 -2.45
N SER A 38 -19.57 12.79 -2.29
CA SER A 38 -18.31 12.12 -2.04
C SER A 38 -17.31 12.63 -3.10
N PRO A 39 -16.23 13.33 -2.73
CA PRO A 39 -15.33 13.91 -3.72
C PRO A 39 -14.80 12.79 -4.59
N ALA A 40 -15.19 12.79 -5.87
CA ALA A 40 -14.77 11.79 -6.83
C ALA A 40 -13.24 11.69 -6.79
N ILE A 41 -12.72 10.53 -6.40
CA ILE A 41 -11.28 10.26 -6.32
C ILE A 41 -10.74 10.32 -7.75
N ARG A 42 -10.33 11.50 -8.21
CA ARG A 42 -9.76 11.68 -9.55
C ARG A 42 -8.26 11.36 -9.50
N ALA A 43 -7.84 10.41 -10.32
CA ALA A 43 -6.42 10.16 -10.55
C ALA A 43 -5.77 11.37 -11.25
N PRO A 44 -4.57 11.82 -10.83
CA PRO A 44 -3.83 12.85 -11.55
C PRO A 44 -3.53 12.43 -13.00
N ASP A 45 -3.55 13.38 -13.94
CA ASP A 45 -3.02 13.11 -15.29
C ASP A 45 -1.49 12.92 -15.21
N ILE A 46 -1.05 11.76 -15.68
CA ILE A 46 0.34 11.29 -15.64
C ILE A 46 0.85 10.89 -17.04
N SER A 47 0.05 11.16 -18.08
CA SER A 47 0.32 10.73 -19.45
C SER A 47 1.56 11.40 -20.05
N SER A 48 1.89 12.63 -19.63
CA SER A 48 3.05 13.41 -20.10
C SER A 48 4.35 13.18 -19.31
N LEU A 49 4.33 12.37 -18.25
CA LEU A 49 5.51 12.09 -17.42
C LEU A 49 6.34 10.95 -18.00
N SER A 50 7.66 10.96 -17.74
CA SER A 50 8.52 9.81 -18.00
C SER A 50 8.03 8.58 -17.20
N PRO A 51 8.41 7.35 -17.61
CA PRO A 51 8.03 6.14 -16.88
C PRO A 51 8.40 6.17 -15.39
N GLN A 52 9.60 6.68 -15.06
CA GLN A 52 10.06 6.80 -13.68
C GLN A 52 9.23 7.82 -12.89
N GLU A 53 9.08 9.04 -13.42
CA GLU A 53 8.31 10.10 -12.74
C GLU A 53 6.84 9.70 -12.52
N ARG A 54 6.29 8.90 -13.44
CA ARG A 54 4.96 8.33 -13.31
C ARG A 54 4.88 7.36 -12.13
N ALA A 55 5.84 6.44 -12.02
CA ALA A 55 5.92 5.50 -10.91
C ALA A 55 6.09 6.24 -9.56
N ASP A 56 7.00 7.22 -9.50
CA ASP A 56 7.28 8.02 -8.30
C ASP A 56 6.04 8.81 -7.86
N ARG A 57 5.29 9.39 -8.80
CA ARG A 57 4.07 10.13 -8.48
C ARG A 57 2.98 9.21 -7.91
N LEU A 58 2.84 8.02 -8.47
CA LEU A 58 1.90 7.02 -7.97
C LEU A 58 2.35 6.49 -6.60
N TYR A 59 3.64 6.24 -6.40
CA TYR A 59 4.22 5.88 -5.10
C TYR A 59 3.87 6.93 -4.03
N ASN A 60 4.20 8.19 -4.29
CA ASN A 60 3.93 9.29 -3.37
C ASN A 60 2.44 9.40 -3.03
N ARG A 61 1.56 9.19 -4.02
CA ARG A 61 0.11 9.19 -3.79
C ARG A 61 -0.33 8.05 -2.89
N VAL A 62 0.15 6.84 -3.14
CA VAL A 62 -0.19 5.65 -2.32
C VAL A 62 0.33 5.82 -0.90
N MET A 63 1.57 6.26 -0.71
CA MET A 63 2.15 6.48 0.61
C MET A 63 1.39 7.56 1.40
N LEU A 64 1.06 8.69 0.76
CA LEU A 64 0.27 9.75 1.39
C LEU A 64 -1.09 9.23 1.88
N LEU A 65 -1.82 8.51 1.03
CA LEU A 65 -3.13 7.95 1.37
C LEU A 65 -3.04 6.91 2.49
N ALA A 66 -1.98 6.09 2.50
CA ALA A 66 -1.73 5.13 3.56
C ALA A 66 -1.48 5.84 4.91
N THR A 67 -0.69 6.92 4.92
CA THR A 67 -0.47 7.74 6.12
C THR A 67 -1.74 8.42 6.61
N GLU A 68 -2.64 8.83 5.70
CA GLU A 68 -3.95 9.39 6.05
C GLU A 68 -4.99 8.32 6.48
N GLY A 69 -4.63 7.03 6.48
CA GLY A 69 -5.54 5.94 6.81
C GLY A 69 -6.63 5.68 5.77
N LYS A 70 -6.50 6.20 4.54
CA LYS A 70 -7.49 6.06 3.45
C LYS A 70 -7.29 4.76 2.68
N ILE A 71 -7.57 3.64 3.34
CA ILE A 71 -7.28 2.30 2.82
C ILE A 71 -8.00 2.01 1.50
N ASP A 72 -9.26 2.40 1.33
CA ASP A 72 -9.98 2.22 0.06
C ASP A 72 -9.28 2.93 -1.11
N SER A 73 -8.71 4.11 -0.85
CA SER A 73 -7.94 4.85 -1.84
C SER A 73 -6.59 4.18 -2.11
N VAL A 74 -5.93 3.62 -1.09
CA VAL A 74 -4.71 2.81 -1.27
C VAL A 74 -5.00 1.63 -2.21
N GLN A 75 -6.09 0.90 -1.98
CA GLN A 75 -6.49 -0.25 -2.81
C GLN A 75 -6.81 0.16 -4.25
N PHE A 76 -7.35 1.36 -4.45
CA PHE A 76 -7.59 1.90 -5.78
C PHE A 76 -6.29 2.26 -6.53
N PHE A 77 -5.33 2.91 -5.86
CA PHE A 77 -4.11 3.42 -6.51
C PHE A 77 -2.94 2.43 -6.57
N ALA A 78 -2.84 1.49 -5.63
CA ALA A 78 -1.73 0.56 -5.56
C ALA A 78 -1.53 -0.29 -6.81
N PRO A 79 -2.58 -0.86 -7.45
CA PRO A 79 -2.40 -1.63 -8.69
C PRO A 79 -1.76 -0.80 -9.81
N MET A 80 -2.17 0.46 -9.98
CA MET A 80 -1.59 1.36 -10.97
C MET A 80 -0.10 1.63 -10.68
N ALA A 81 0.25 1.87 -9.41
CA ALA A 81 1.63 2.08 -9.00
C ALA A 81 2.49 0.82 -9.26
N LEU A 82 2.00 -0.36 -8.89
CA LEU A 82 2.68 -1.63 -9.11
C LEU A 82 2.92 -1.89 -10.61
N THR A 83 1.93 -1.65 -11.47
CA THR A 83 2.09 -1.76 -12.92
C THR A 83 3.13 -0.77 -13.45
N ALA A 84 3.14 0.46 -12.95
CA ALA A 84 4.14 1.46 -13.35
C ALA A 84 5.57 1.00 -13.01
N TYR A 85 5.81 0.47 -11.80
CA TYR A 85 7.11 -0.10 -11.45
C TYR A 85 7.46 -1.32 -12.29
N GLN A 86 6.51 -2.24 -12.55
CA GLN A 86 6.78 -3.42 -13.39
C GLN A 86 7.30 -3.06 -14.79
N MET A 87 6.82 -1.95 -15.36
CA MET A 87 7.26 -1.43 -16.67
C MET A 87 8.70 -0.87 -16.67
N LEU A 88 9.30 -0.58 -15.52
CA LEU A 88 10.68 -0.09 -15.40
C LEU A 88 11.74 -1.20 -15.44
N SER A 89 11.32 -2.47 -15.55
CA SER A 89 12.19 -3.63 -15.42
C SER A 89 13.42 -3.60 -16.34
N PRO A 90 14.62 -4.00 -15.86
CA PRO A 90 14.89 -4.53 -14.52
C PRO A 90 14.94 -3.44 -13.44
N LEU A 91 14.44 -3.76 -12.23
CA LEU A 91 14.43 -2.83 -11.10
C LEU A 91 15.75 -2.82 -10.35
N ASN A 92 16.21 -1.62 -9.99
CA ASN A 92 17.29 -1.40 -9.02
C ASN A 92 16.78 -1.46 -7.57
N ALA A 93 17.68 -1.41 -6.59
CA ALA A 93 17.33 -1.58 -5.17
C ALA A 93 16.34 -0.52 -4.64
N ASP A 94 16.40 0.71 -5.16
CA ASP A 94 15.48 1.79 -4.81
C ASP A 94 14.07 1.52 -5.33
N GLN A 95 13.93 1.22 -6.62
CA GLN A 95 12.64 0.90 -7.23
C GLN A 95 12.02 -0.36 -6.60
N ARG A 96 12.84 -1.34 -6.22
CA ARG A 96 12.40 -2.52 -5.47
C ARG A 96 11.87 -2.14 -4.08
N TYR A 97 12.55 -1.23 -3.39
CA TYR A 97 12.11 -0.77 -2.07
C TYR A 97 10.75 -0.06 -2.18
N ASP A 98 10.60 0.87 -3.12
CA ASP A 98 9.34 1.58 -3.35
C ASP A 98 8.19 0.63 -3.72
N MET A 99 8.42 -0.29 -4.65
CA MET A 99 7.45 -1.32 -5.04
C MET A 99 7.09 -2.22 -3.84
N GLY A 100 8.07 -2.53 -2.99
CA GLY A 100 7.88 -3.28 -1.76
C GLY A 100 7.04 -2.54 -0.74
N ARG A 101 7.27 -1.23 -0.55
CA ARG A 101 6.48 -0.36 0.33
C ARG A 101 5.04 -0.20 -0.16
N ILE A 102 4.81 -0.12 -1.47
CA ILE A 102 3.45 -0.17 -2.05
C ILE A 102 2.78 -1.50 -1.70
N GLY A 103 3.50 -2.62 -1.87
CA GLY A 103 3.00 -3.94 -1.51
C GLY A 103 2.64 -4.07 -0.03
N GLU A 104 3.46 -3.51 0.85
CA GLU A 104 3.23 -3.46 2.31
C GLU A 104 1.90 -2.78 2.63
N VAL A 105 1.71 -1.53 2.19
CA VAL A 105 0.51 -0.74 2.55
C VAL A 105 -0.76 -1.21 1.84
N ALA A 106 -0.61 -1.87 0.69
CA ALA A 106 -1.73 -2.47 -0.02
C ALA A 106 -2.10 -3.87 0.50
N GLY A 107 -1.33 -4.45 1.43
CA GLY A 107 -1.54 -5.81 1.92
C GLY A 107 -1.06 -6.92 0.97
N ALA A 108 -0.35 -6.57 -0.11
CA ALA A 108 0.31 -7.52 -1.00
C ALA A 108 1.66 -7.98 -0.41
N LEU A 109 1.62 -8.56 0.79
CA LEU A 109 2.81 -8.92 1.57
C LEU A 109 3.78 -9.89 0.87
N PRO A 110 3.32 -10.92 0.10
CA PRO A 110 4.24 -11.76 -0.66
C PRO A 110 5.05 -10.99 -1.71
N LEU A 111 4.44 -9.98 -2.34
CA LEU A 111 5.12 -9.11 -3.30
C LEU A 111 6.15 -8.23 -2.59
N ALA A 112 5.79 -7.64 -1.45
CA ALA A 112 6.71 -6.85 -0.65
C ALA A 112 7.92 -7.69 -0.20
N LYS A 113 7.66 -8.91 0.27
CA LYS A 113 8.72 -9.86 0.65
C LYS A 113 9.65 -10.19 -0.52
N ALA A 114 9.10 -10.48 -1.71
CA ALA A 114 9.92 -10.80 -2.88
C ALA A 114 10.86 -9.65 -3.29
N GLN A 115 10.46 -8.39 -3.07
CA GLN A 115 11.34 -7.24 -3.31
C GLN A 115 12.44 -7.14 -2.26
N ALA A 116 12.11 -7.31 -0.97
CA ALA A 116 13.08 -7.33 0.10
C ALA A 116 14.13 -8.44 -0.08
N ASP A 117 13.68 -9.66 -0.38
CA ASP A 117 14.52 -10.83 -0.66
C ASP A 117 15.46 -10.56 -1.86
N SER A 118 14.98 -9.87 -2.90
CA SER A 118 15.80 -9.55 -4.06
C SER A 118 16.88 -8.52 -3.74
N ILE A 119 16.56 -7.47 -2.99
CA ILE A 119 17.55 -6.49 -2.51
C ILE A 119 18.62 -7.19 -1.66
N LEU A 120 18.21 -8.06 -0.74
CA LEU A 120 19.12 -8.76 0.17
C LEU A 120 19.94 -9.87 -0.51
N ARG A 121 19.46 -10.42 -1.63
CA ARG A 121 20.23 -11.34 -2.47
C ARG A 121 21.40 -10.64 -3.15
N GLU A 122 21.20 -9.40 -3.61
CA GLU A 122 22.24 -8.58 -4.22
C GLU A 122 23.24 -8.04 -3.18
N ASN A 123 22.74 -7.58 -2.04
CA ASN A 123 23.56 -7.16 -0.91
C ASN A 123 22.89 -7.56 0.42
N PRO A 124 23.41 -8.59 1.13
CA PRO A 124 22.85 -9.05 2.40
C PRO A 124 22.80 -8.01 3.52
N ASN A 125 23.56 -6.91 3.39
CA ASN A 125 23.61 -5.82 4.36
C ASN A 125 22.86 -4.57 3.90
N HIS A 126 22.18 -4.59 2.76
CA HIS A 126 21.51 -3.42 2.20
C HIS A 126 20.44 -2.87 3.16
N LEU A 127 20.53 -1.58 3.51
CA LEU A 127 19.69 -1.00 4.56
C LEU A 127 18.20 -1.08 4.19
N LEU A 128 17.84 -0.70 2.97
CA LEU A 128 16.44 -0.73 2.49
C LEU A 128 15.83 -2.15 2.52
N GLY A 129 16.60 -3.18 2.19
CA GLY A 129 16.13 -4.57 2.25
C GLY A 129 15.89 -5.03 3.69
N LEU A 130 16.81 -4.69 4.60
CA LEU A 130 16.67 -4.99 6.03
C LEU A 130 15.49 -4.26 6.67
N ILE A 131 15.27 -3.00 6.30
CA ILE A 131 14.14 -2.19 6.75
C ILE A 131 12.83 -2.82 6.29
N LEU A 132 12.72 -3.20 5.01
CA LEU A 132 11.49 -3.79 4.48
C LEU A 132 11.17 -5.14 5.14
N GLU A 133 12.15 -6.02 5.35
CA GLU A 133 11.96 -7.26 6.11
C GLU A 133 11.52 -7.02 7.56
N ALA A 134 12.12 -6.04 8.26
CA ALA A 134 11.72 -5.70 9.62
C ALA A 134 10.27 -5.22 9.68
N ARG A 135 9.81 -4.43 8.71
CA ARG A 135 8.41 -3.99 8.59
C ARG A 135 7.47 -5.18 8.39
N LEU A 136 7.83 -6.11 7.50
CA LEU A 136 7.03 -7.32 7.26
C LEU A 136 7.00 -8.24 8.48
N ALA A 137 8.11 -8.41 9.20
CA ALA A 137 8.16 -9.16 10.45
C ALA A 137 7.27 -8.52 11.53
N THR A 138 7.23 -7.19 11.59
CA THR A 138 6.31 -6.44 12.48
C THR A 138 4.86 -6.75 12.15
N LEU A 139 4.47 -6.71 10.87
CA LEU A 139 3.12 -7.04 10.42
C LEU A 139 2.73 -8.50 10.69
N ALA A 140 3.69 -9.41 10.60
CA ALA A 140 3.50 -10.83 10.90
C ALA A 140 3.45 -11.14 12.41
N GLY A 141 3.77 -10.17 13.28
CA GLY A 141 3.95 -10.41 14.71
C GLY A 141 5.16 -11.29 15.05
N ASP A 142 6.11 -11.45 14.12
CA ASP A 142 7.31 -12.27 14.30
C ASP A 142 8.43 -11.42 14.93
N THR A 143 8.36 -11.29 16.27
CA THR A 143 9.34 -10.53 17.05
C THR A 143 10.76 -11.10 16.92
N ALA A 144 10.90 -12.42 16.71
CA ALA A 144 12.21 -13.05 16.58
C ALA A 144 12.91 -12.60 15.29
N GLN A 145 12.19 -12.63 14.16
CA GLN A 145 12.71 -12.14 12.89
C GLN A 145 12.89 -10.62 12.90
N LEU A 146 11.94 -9.87 13.46
CA LEU A 146 12.07 -8.42 13.62
C LEU A 146 13.41 -8.06 14.29
N HIS A 147 13.66 -8.62 15.47
CA HIS A 147 14.92 -8.36 16.20
C HIS A 147 16.16 -8.83 15.44
N SER A 148 16.04 -9.89 14.63
CA SER A 148 17.14 -10.36 13.76
C SER A 148 17.50 -9.31 12.70
N TYR A 149 16.50 -8.79 11.99
CA TYR A 149 16.70 -7.77 10.96
C TYR A 149 17.14 -6.43 11.56
N GLU A 150 16.60 -6.02 12.71
CA GLU A 150 16.99 -4.80 13.42
C GLU A 150 18.47 -4.83 13.87
N ARG A 151 18.95 -5.96 14.41
CA ARG A 151 20.36 -6.12 14.76
C ARG A 151 21.26 -6.02 13.53
N ARG A 152 20.87 -6.66 12.42
CA ARG A 152 21.60 -6.58 11.15
C ARG A 152 21.62 -5.15 10.60
N LEU A 153 20.51 -4.43 10.71
CA LEU A 153 20.39 -3.04 10.26
C LEU A 153 21.38 -2.14 11.00
N ILE A 154 21.41 -2.24 12.33
CA ILE A 154 22.35 -1.47 13.17
C ILE A 154 23.80 -1.84 12.84
N ALA A 155 24.11 -3.12 12.67
CA ALA A 155 25.45 -3.58 12.34
C ALA A 155 25.92 -3.11 10.95
N ALA A 156 25.02 -3.08 9.97
CA ALA A 156 25.31 -2.66 8.59
C ALA A 156 25.42 -1.14 8.44
N GLN A 157 24.74 -0.36 9.29
CA GLN A 157 24.56 1.09 9.16
C GLN A 157 25.82 1.85 8.72
N LYS A 158 26.91 1.74 9.50
CA LYS A 158 28.13 2.52 9.25
C LYS A 158 28.78 2.15 7.91
N GLY A 159 28.87 0.85 7.63
CA GLY A 159 29.50 0.34 6.41
C GLY A 159 28.72 0.68 5.15
N GLU A 160 27.39 0.59 5.22
CA GLU A 160 26.52 0.91 4.09
C GLU A 160 26.41 2.42 3.84
N LEU A 161 26.21 3.25 4.87
CA LEU A 161 26.09 4.70 4.69
C LEU A 161 27.40 5.32 4.16
N ALA A 162 28.57 4.73 4.47
CA ALA A 162 29.84 5.15 3.92
C ALA A 162 29.93 4.99 2.38
N ARG A 163 29.08 4.15 1.77
CA ARG A 163 29.02 3.93 0.32
C ARG A 163 28.32 5.05 -0.44
N LYS A 164 27.62 5.97 0.25
CA LYS A 164 26.97 7.16 -0.33
C LYS A 164 26.10 6.86 -1.55
N ARG A 165 25.29 5.81 -1.46
CA ARG A 165 24.36 5.41 -2.51
C ARG A 165 23.23 6.42 -2.63
N ASP A 166 22.81 6.76 -3.85
CA ASP A 166 21.76 7.76 -4.10
C ASP A 166 20.42 7.35 -3.49
N GLU A 167 20.12 6.06 -3.48
CA GLU A 167 18.94 5.51 -2.82
C GLU A 167 18.92 5.77 -1.31
N TYR A 168 20.07 5.80 -0.63
CA TYR A 168 20.10 6.12 0.79
C TYR A 168 19.84 7.59 1.06
N ALA A 169 20.26 8.48 0.16
CA ALA A 169 19.91 9.90 0.26
C ALA A 169 18.41 10.12 0.06
N ARG A 170 17.80 9.42 -0.91
CA ARG A 170 16.35 9.51 -1.18
C ARG A 170 15.50 8.95 -0.04
N HIS A 171 15.97 7.90 0.63
CA HIS A 171 15.26 7.21 1.72
C HIS A 171 15.86 7.54 3.10
N GLN A 172 16.50 8.70 3.26
CA GLN A 172 17.22 9.05 4.49
C GLN A 172 16.29 9.08 5.72
N ASP A 173 15.07 9.58 5.58
CA ASP A 173 14.09 9.64 6.67
C ASP A 173 13.65 8.24 7.09
N ASP A 174 13.37 7.36 6.12
CA ASP A 174 13.02 5.96 6.37
C ASP A 174 14.15 5.21 7.09
N ILE A 175 15.40 5.41 6.65
CA ILE A 175 16.57 4.82 7.29
C ILE A 175 16.73 5.33 8.73
N THR A 176 16.59 6.64 8.93
CA THR A 176 16.74 7.27 10.25
C THR A 176 15.68 6.75 11.22
N ASN A 177 14.42 6.72 10.78
CA ASN A 177 13.30 6.24 11.57
C ASN A 177 13.44 4.75 11.92
N ALA A 178 13.83 3.92 10.94
CA ALA A 178 14.03 2.50 11.17
C ALA A 178 15.18 2.20 12.15
N LEU A 179 16.27 2.97 12.10
CA LEU A 179 17.38 2.84 13.05
C LEU A 179 16.99 3.25 14.46
N GLN A 180 16.24 4.35 14.61
CA GLN A 180 15.73 4.79 15.91
C GLN A 180 14.77 3.75 16.50
N GLN A 181 13.85 3.23 15.68
CA GLN A 181 12.93 2.17 16.08
C GLN A 181 13.68 0.89 16.48
N ALA A 182 14.67 0.47 15.69
CA ALA A 182 15.50 -0.69 15.99
C ALA A 182 16.23 -0.56 17.34
N ARG A 183 16.80 0.61 17.62
CA ARG A 183 17.46 0.86 18.92
C ARG A 183 16.47 0.77 20.07
N LYS A 184 15.30 1.40 19.92
CA LYS A 184 14.24 1.37 20.94
C LYS A 184 13.73 -0.05 21.19
N SER A 185 13.43 -0.79 20.13
CA SER A 185 12.96 -2.18 20.16
C SER A 185 13.96 -3.10 20.89
N LEU A 186 15.26 -2.94 20.61
CA LEU A 186 16.33 -3.75 21.20
C LEU A 186 16.82 -3.23 22.57
N GLY A 187 16.23 -2.17 23.13
CA GLY A 187 16.65 -1.58 24.41
C GLY A 187 18.02 -0.91 24.37
N LEU A 188 18.46 -0.46 23.19
CA LEU A 188 19.70 0.27 22.97
C LEU A 188 19.46 1.78 23.11
N LYS A 189 20.47 2.51 23.59
CA LYS A 189 20.43 3.98 23.65
C LYS A 189 20.34 4.55 22.24
N SER A 190 19.42 5.50 22.03
CA SER A 190 19.11 6.13 20.72
C SER A 190 20.25 6.97 20.16
#